data_AF-A0A1A9R871-F1
#
_entry.id   AF-A0A1A9R871-F1
#
_cell.length_a   1.000
_cell.length_b   1.000
_cell.length_c   1.000
_cell.angle_alpha   90.00
_cell.angle_beta   90.00
_cell.angle_gamma   90.00
#
_symmetry.space_group_name_H-M   'P 1'
#
loop_
_entity.id
_entity.type
_entity.pdbx_description
1 polymer ?
#
loop_
_entity_poly.entity_id
_entity_poly.type
_entity_poly.pdbx_seq_one_letter_code
_entity_poly.pdbx_strand_id
1 'polypeptide(L)'
;MNARSRTNQLLYQAELLASLPAGDDEHAPARQMALEESALALFELALESLLREVTEHARLSDHRWSILLAQEGPALAELQRLRDLAGQPESWLNWLLVQLVRLHSDDGAARRTTHNPALIAVGNQAGLCQQLLDNLQAAKREIGALRETSLEW
;
A
#
# COMPACT_ATOMS: atom_id res chain seq x y z
N MET A 1 -2.73 -22.28 3.99
CA MET A 1 -2.96 -20.90 4.49
C MET A 1 -4.26 -20.38 3.87
N ASN A 2 -5.14 -19.74 4.65
CA ASN A 2 -6.32 -19.06 4.10
C ASN A 2 -5.94 -17.64 3.62
N ALA A 3 -6.76 -17.04 2.74
CA ALA A 3 -6.50 -15.72 2.15
C ALA A 3 -6.27 -14.64 3.23
N ARG A 4 -7.06 -14.67 4.31
CA ARG A 4 -6.92 -13.79 5.48
C ARG A 4 -5.54 -13.82 6.13
N SER A 5 -5.00 -15.01 6.37
CA SER A 5 -3.66 -15.18 6.94
C SER A 5 -2.58 -14.62 6.02
N ARG A 6 -2.75 -14.77 4.70
CA ARG A 6 -1.81 -14.23 3.71
C ARG A 6 -1.81 -12.71 3.71
N THR A 7 -2.98 -12.07 3.72
CA THR A 7 -3.12 -10.61 3.80
C THR A 7 -2.41 -10.06 5.04
N ASN A 8 -2.64 -10.66 6.22
CA ASN A 8 -2.01 -10.23 7.47
C ASN A 8 -0.48 -10.40 7.44
N GLN A 9 0.01 -11.51 6.89
CA GLN A 9 1.44 -11.77 6.76
C GLN A 9 2.12 -10.69 5.90
N LEU A 10 1.51 -10.34 4.76
CA LEU A 10 2.09 -9.34 3.84
C LEU A 10 2.10 -7.94 4.46
N LEU A 11 1.02 -7.53 5.14
CA LEU A 11 0.99 -6.25 5.88
C LEU A 11 2.07 -6.19 6.96
N TYR A 12 2.29 -7.29 7.68
CA TYR A 12 3.34 -7.37 8.69
C TYR A 12 4.75 -7.32 8.07
N GLN A 13 4.98 -8.02 6.96
CA GLN A 13 6.27 -7.98 6.26
C GLN A 13 6.57 -6.60 5.69
N ALA A 14 5.57 -5.89 5.15
CA ALA A 14 5.73 -4.52 4.67
C ALA A 14 6.17 -3.57 5.81
N GLU A 15 5.51 -3.67 6.97
CA GLU A 15 5.86 -2.90 8.17
C GLU A 15 7.27 -3.20 8.68
N LEU A 16 7.66 -4.48 8.71
CA LEU A 16 9.01 -4.87 9.09
C LEU A 16 10.04 -4.25 8.17
N LEU A 17 9.86 -4.33 6.84
CA LEU A 17 10.78 -3.72 5.87
C LEU A 17 10.84 -2.21 6.03
N ALA A 18 9.69 -1.55 6.19
CA ALA A 18 9.61 -0.09 6.40
C ALA A 18 10.38 0.37 7.64
N SER A 19 10.46 -0.49 8.66
CA SER A 19 11.10 -0.17 9.94
C SER A 19 12.60 -0.51 9.98
N LEU A 20 13.15 -1.11 8.91
CA LEU A 20 14.58 -1.45 8.88
C LEU A 20 15.42 -0.17 8.75
N PRO A 21 16.50 -0.03 9.54
CA PRO A 21 17.40 1.10 9.39
C PRO A 21 18.19 0.97 8.09
N ALA A 22 18.31 2.07 7.34
CA ALA A 22 19.13 2.13 6.14
C ALA A 22 20.65 2.12 6.41
N GLY A 23 21.06 2.30 7.67
CA GLY A 23 22.45 2.49 8.07
C GLY A 23 22.88 3.95 8.00
N ASP A 24 24.16 4.20 8.28
CA ASP A 24 24.80 5.52 8.31
C ASP A 24 25.99 5.63 7.34
N ASP A 25 26.07 4.71 6.36
CA ASP A 25 27.10 4.70 5.32
C ASP A 25 26.70 5.48 4.06
N GLU A 26 27.64 5.58 3.11
CA GLU A 26 27.43 6.27 1.82
C GLU A 26 26.31 5.64 0.96
N HIS A 27 25.91 4.40 1.27
CA HIS A 27 24.82 3.71 0.58
C HIS A 27 23.47 3.86 1.29
N ALA A 28 23.42 4.47 2.48
CA ALA A 28 22.19 4.64 3.25
C ALA A 28 21.04 5.28 2.44
N PRO A 29 21.25 6.34 1.63
CA PRO A 29 20.15 6.91 0.85
C PRO A 29 19.56 5.95 -0.19
N ALA A 30 20.41 5.19 -0.89
CA ALA A 30 19.97 4.21 -1.89
C ALA A 30 19.28 3.01 -1.22
N ARG A 31 19.80 2.56 -0.07
CA ARG A 31 19.20 1.49 0.73
C ARG A 31 17.83 1.89 1.26
N GLN A 32 17.68 3.12 1.73
CA GLN A 32 16.40 3.67 2.17
C GLN A 32 15.37 3.63 1.04
N MET A 33 15.74 4.05 -0.18
CA MET A 33 14.84 3.98 -1.34
C MET A 33 14.42 2.54 -1.66
N ALA A 34 15.39 1.62 -1.66
CA ALA A 34 15.12 0.22 -1.93
C ALA A 34 14.18 -0.40 -0.87
N LEU A 35 14.36 -0.06 0.40
CA LEU A 35 13.48 -0.50 1.49
C LEU A 35 12.06 0.08 1.34
N GLU A 36 11.94 1.37 1.03
CA GLU A 36 10.66 2.05 0.80
C GLU A 36 9.88 1.41 -0.35
N GLU A 37 10.51 1.20 -1.51
CA GLU A 37 9.86 0.57 -2.66
C GLU A 37 9.54 -0.91 -2.42
N SER A 38 10.42 -1.64 -1.74
CA SER A 38 10.17 -3.04 -1.38
C SER A 38 8.98 -3.18 -0.44
N ALA A 39 8.86 -2.27 0.53
CA ALA A 39 7.73 -2.26 1.44
C ALA A 39 6.42 -1.84 0.76
N LEU A 40 6.47 -0.88 -0.19
CA LEU A 40 5.32 -0.55 -1.05
C LEU A 40 4.88 -1.74 -1.91
N ALA A 41 5.82 -2.48 -2.52
CA ALA A 41 5.52 -3.68 -3.29
C ALA A 41 4.87 -4.77 -2.43
N LEU A 42 5.32 -4.96 -1.19
CA LEU A 42 4.64 -5.86 -0.26
C LEU A 42 3.24 -5.36 0.14
N PHE A 43 3.06 -4.05 0.26
CA PHE A 43 1.75 -3.47 0.53
C PHE A 43 0.79 -3.66 -0.66
N GLU A 44 1.28 -3.57 -1.90
CA GLU A 44 0.53 -3.94 -3.10
C GLU A 44 0.07 -5.41 -3.05
N LEU A 45 1.00 -6.33 -2.76
CA LEU A 45 0.65 -7.75 -2.63
C LEU A 45 -0.38 -7.98 -1.52
N ALA A 46 -0.28 -7.23 -0.42
CA ALA A 46 -1.28 -7.28 0.65
C ALA A 46 -2.65 -6.80 0.17
N LEU A 47 -2.71 -5.73 -0.63
CA LEU A 47 -3.95 -5.24 -1.23
C LEU A 47 -4.55 -6.28 -2.18
N GLU A 48 -3.76 -6.90 -3.06
CA GLU A 48 -4.26 -7.94 -3.95
C GLU A 48 -4.74 -9.18 -3.18
N SER A 49 -4.05 -9.55 -2.09
CA SER A 49 -4.48 -10.63 -1.20
C SER A 49 -5.80 -10.28 -0.51
N LEU A 50 -5.97 -9.04 -0.04
CA LEU A 50 -7.23 -8.55 0.54
C LEU A 50 -8.35 -8.61 -0.49
N LEU A 51 -8.11 -8.17 -1.72
CA LEU A 51 -9.11 -8.20 -2.77
C LEU A 51 -9.57 -9.63 -3.05
N ARG A 52 -8.64 -10.60 -3.16
CA ARG A 52 -8.97 -12.02 -3.28
C ARG A 52 -9.77 -12.55 -2.10
N GLU A 53 -9.42 -12.14 -0.89
CA GLU A 53 -10.11 -12.51 0.34
C GLU A 53 -11.57 -12.03 0.32
N VAL A 54 -11.80 -10.75 0.03
CA VAL A 54 -13.17 -10.18 0.08
C VAL A 54 -14.01 -10.56 -1.15
N THR A 55 -13.39 -11.01 -2.24
CA THR A 55 -14.10 -11.48 -3.44
C THR A 55 -14.08 -13.01 -3.61
N GLU A 56 -13.71 -13.78 -2.58
CA GLU A 56 -13.51 -15.24 -2.67
C GLU A 56 -14.72 -15.96 -3.28
N HIS A 57 -15.93 -15.53 -2.92
CA HIS A 57 -17.19 -16.14 -3.39
C HIS A 57 -17.61 -15.70 -4.79
N ALA A 58 -17.04 -14.62 -5.32
CA ALA A 58 -17.49 -13.97 -6.56
C ALA A 58 -16.91 -14.59 -7.85
N ARG A 59 -16.01 -15.58 -7.73
CA ARG A 59 -15.40 -16.31 -8.87
C ARG A 59 -14.89 -15.40 -10.00
N LEU A 60 -14.24 -14.29 -9.63
CA LEU A 60 -13.70 -13.33 -10.58
C LEU A 60 -12.51 -13.92 -11.36
N SER A 61 -12.37 -13.53 -12.62
CA SER A 61 -11.28 -13.97 -13.50
C SER A 61 -9.98 -13.17 -13.32
N ASP A 62 -10.08 -11.94 -12.82
CA ASP A 62 -8.96 -11.04 -12.57
C ASP A 62 -9.07 -10.45 -11.15
N HIS A 63 -7.92 -10.30 -10.51
CA HIS A 63 -7.82 -9.80 -9.13
C HIS A 63 -6.86 -8.61 -9.01
N ARG A 64 -6.39 -8.06 -10.12
CA ARG A 64 -5.58 -6.84 -10.12
C ARG A 64 -6.37 -5.69 -9.53
N TRP A 65 -5.75 -4.95 -8.61
CA TRP A 65 -6.40 -3.83 -7.93
C TRP A 65 -6.88 -2.76 -8.93
N SER A 66 -6.14 -2.53 -10.01
CA SER A 66 -6.47 -1.53 -11.03
C SER A 66 -7.76 -1.85 -11.79
N ILE A 67 -8.15 -3.13 -11.84
CA ILE A 67 -9.41 -3.59 -12.42
C ILE A 67 -10.51 -3.60 -11.37
N LEU A 68 -10.25 -4.18 -10.20
CA LEU A 68 -11.27 -4.37 -9.17
C LEU A 68 -11.71 -3.06 -8.51
N LEU A 69 -10.80 -2.09 -8.39
CA LEU A 69 -11.08 -0.78 -7.78
C LEU A 69 -11.38 0.31 -8.82
N ALA A 70 -11.43 -0.02 -10.12
CA ALA A 70 -11.92 0.90 -11.14
C ALA A 70 -13.40 1.24 -10.90
N GLN A 71 -13.84 2.43 -11.32
CA GLN A 71 -15.24 2.85 -11.21
C GLN A 71 -16.21 1.87 -11.90
N GLU A 72 -15.79 1.29 -13.03
CA GLU A 72 -16.56 0.28 -13.79
C GLU A 72 -16.25 -1.17 -13.37
N GLY A 73 -15.56 -1.37 -12.25
CA GLY A 73 -15.24 -2.71 -11.76
C GLY A 73 -16.47 -3.49 -11.31
N PRO A 74 -16.31 -4.77 -10.90
CA PRO A 74 -17.44 -5.62 -10.52
C PRO A 74 -18.34 -5.01 -9.44
N ALA A 75 -19.65 -5.22 -9.57
CA ALA A 75 -20.67 -4.70 -8.64
C ALA A 75 -20.79 -5.58 -7.39
N LEU A 76 -19.74 -5.60 -6.56
CA LEU A 76 -19.72 -6.27 -5.25
C LEU A 76 -19.70 -5.21 -4.15
N ALA A 77 -20.46 -5.45 -3.07
CA ALA A 77 -20.59 -4.48 -1.97
C ALA A 77 -19.24 -4.19 -1.29
N GLU A 78 -18.40 -5.21 -1.10
CA GLU A 78 -17.05 -5.11 -0.55
C GLU A 78 -16.15 -4.25 -1.43
N LEU A 79 -16.21 -4.46 -2.75
CA LEU A 79 -15.45 -3.65 -3.70
C LEU A 79 -15.97 -2.22 -3.74
N GLN A 80 -17.28 -2.00 -3.64
CA GLN A 80 -17.83 -0.65 -3.57
C GLN A 80 -17.35 0.09 -2.32
N ARG A 81 -17.35 -0.55 -1.15
CA ARG A 81 -16.80 0.02 0.08
C ARG A 81 -15.32 0.40 -0.06
N LEU A 82 -14.53 -0.46 -0.70
CA LEU A 82 -13.11 -0.16 -0.98
C LEU A 82 -12.96 0.97 -2.01
N ARG A 83 -13.83 1.08 -3.02
CA ARG A 83 -13.83 2.22 -3.96
C ARG A 83 -14.19 3.52 -3.26
N ASP A 84 -15.20 3.49 -2.39
CA ASP A 84 -15.60 4.66 -1.60
C ASP A 84 -14.47 5.11 -0.68
N LEU A 85 -13.74 4.15 -0.08
CA LEU A 85 -12.53 4.44 0.69
C LEU A 85 -11.43 5.03 -0.20
N ALA A 86 -11.18 4.45 -1.38
CA ALA A 86 -10.20 4.95 -2.34
C ALA A 86 -10.55 6.37 -2.87
N GLY A 87 -11.83 6.74 -2.86
CA GLY A 87 -12.30 8.08 -3.21
C GLY A 87 -12.05 9.15 -2.14
N GLN A 88 -11.74 8.75 -0.90
CA GLN A 88 -11.44 9.67 0.20
C GLN A 88 -9.95 10.08 0.15
N PRO A 89 -9.60 11.36 -0.06
CA PRO A 89 -8.20 11.79 -0.26
C PRO A 89 -7.26 11.47 0.92
N GLU A 90 -7.79 11.47 2.15
CA GLU A 90 -7.03 11.21 3.36
C GLU A 90 -6.97 9.71 3.71
N SER A 91 -7.56 8.83 2.90
CA SER A 91 -7.56 7.40 3.19
C SER A 91 -6.24 6.74 2.81
N TRP A 92 -5.91 5.69 3.55
CA TRP A 92 -4.73 4.86 3.26
C TRP A 92 -4.78 4.25 1.88
N LEU A 93 -5.98 3.93 1.38
CA LEU A 93 -6.16 3.30 0.09
C LEU A 93 -5.95 4.31 -1.03
N ASN A 94 -6.47 5.53 -0.90
CA ASN A 94 -6.19 6.60 -1.87
C ASN A 94 -4.67 6.86 -1.97
N TRP A 95 -4.02 7.05 -0.81
CA TRP A 95 -2.57 7.24 -0.74
C TRP A 95 -1.82 6.09 -1.41
N LEU A 96 -2.17 4.83 -1.07
CA LEU A 96 -1.52 3.65 -1.63
C LEU A 96 -1.65 3.61 -3.15
N LEU A 97 -2.85 3.80 -3.70
CA LEU A 97 -3.07 3.75 -5.15
C LEU A 97 -2.22 4.79 -5.89
N VAL A 98 -2.08 6.00 -5.33
CA VAL A 98 -1.18 7.02 -5.89
C VAL A 98 0.28 6.55 -5.88
N GLN A 99 0.73 5.92 -4.79
CA GLN A 99 2.09 5.38 -4.72
C GLN A 99 2.31 4.19 -5.66
N LEU A 100 1.32 3.32 -5.86
CA LEU A 100 1.44 2.17 -6.78
C LEU A 100 1.57 2.63 -8.23
N VAL A 101 0.83 3.66 -8.64
CA VAL A 101 1.01 4.28 -9.96
C VAL A 101 2.44 4.80 -10.14
N ARG A 102 3.04 5.40 -9.10
CA ARG A 102 4.45 5.85 -9.14
C ARG A 102 5.42 4.69 -9.15
N LEU A 103 5.17 3.65 -8.33
CA LEU A 103 6.00 2.46 -8.23
C LEU A 103 6.09 1.72 -9.57
N HIS A 104 4.99 1.67 -10.32
CA HIS A 104 4.94 1.05 -11.65
C HIS A 104 5.39 1.96 -12.79
N SER A 105 5.70 3.23 -12.51
CA SER A 105 6.25 4.15 -13.50
C SER A 105 7.77 4.00 -13.64
N ASP A 106 8.35 4.48 -14.74
CA ASP A 106 9.80 4.48 -14.96
C ASP A 106 10.57 5.29 -13.90
N ASP A 107 9.88 6.19 -13.20
CA ASP A 107 10.49 7.03 -12.17
C ASP A 107 10.65 6.31 -10.83
N GLY A 108 9.83 5.30 -10.52
CA GLY A 108 9.76 4.69 -9.20
C GLY A 108 9.08 5.58 -8.13
N ALA A 109 8.63 4.97 -7.04
CA ALA A 109 7.92 5.68 -5.96
C ALA A 109 8.86 6.41 -5.01
N ALA A 110 10.07 5.90 -4.80
CA ALA A 110 11.04 6.49 -3.88
C ALA A 110 11.95 7.54 -4.55
N ARG A 111 11.77 7.83 -5.84
CA ARG A 111 12.62 8.79 -6.55
C ARG A 111 12.44 10.19 -6.01
N ARG A 112 13.55 10.72 -5.49
CA ARG A 112 13.65 12.09 -5.00
C ARG A 112 14.11 12.97 -6.17
N THR A 113 13.30 13.94 -6.59
CA THR A 113 13.79 14.99 -7.51
C THR A 113 14.97 15.69 -6.83
N THR A 114 16.14 15.63 -7.44
CA THR A 114 17.35 16.34 -7.00
C THR A 114 17.16 17.84 -7.21
N HIS A 115 16.34 18.47 -6.37
CA HIS A 115 16.18 19.92 -6.38
C HIS A 115 17.42 20.54 -5.75
N ASN A 116 18.37 20.91 -6.62
CA ASN A 116 19.43 21.88 -6.42
C ASN A 116 20.39 21.64 -5.21
N PRO A 117 21.68 21.30 -5.42
CA PRO A 117 22.64 21.06 -4.33
C PRO A 117 22.91 22.28 -3.41
N ALA A 118 22.38 23.46 -3.73
CA ALA A 118 22.48 24.67 -2.91
C ALA A 118 21.34 24.82 -1.87
N LEU A 119 20.35 23.93 -1.86
CA LEU A 119 19.25 23.94 -0.90
C LEU A 119 19.24 22.62 -0.14
N ILE A 120 19.81 22.61 1.07
CA ILE A 120 19.69 21.47 1.98
C ILE A 120 18.23 21.43 2.46
N ALA A 121 17.36 20.77 1.68
CA ALA A 121 16.04 20.39 2.13
C ALA A 121 16.17 19.16 3.06
N VAL A 122 16.49 19.40 4.33
CA VAL A 122 16.53 18.38 5.41
C VAL A 122 15.15 17.74 5.68
N GLY A 123 14.09 18.14 4.98
CA GLY A 123 12.70 17.80 5.36
C GLY A 123 12.07 16.54 4.73
N ASN A 124 12.63 15.94 3.67
CA ASN A 124 11.85 15.00 2.85
C ASN A 124 12.23 13.50 2.96
N GLN A 125 13.31 13.17 3.68
CA GLN A 125 13.76 11.77 3.80
C GLN A 125 12.91 10.95 4.80
N ALA A 126 12.40 11.58 5.85
CA ALA A 126 11.46 10.94 6.78
C ALA A 126 10.03 10.80 6.22
N GLY A 127 9.70 11.54 5.15
CA GLY A 127 8.32 11.68 4.67
C GLY A 127 7.70 10.37 4.19
N LEU A 128 8.34 9.69 3.22
CA LEU A 128 7.74 8.51 2.60
C LEU A 128 7.68 7.31 3.55
N CYS A 129 8.77 7.03 4.27
CA CYS A 129 8.79 5.95 5.26
C CYS A 129 7.75 6.16 6.37
N GLN A 130 7.65 7.37 6.93
CA GLN A 130 6.65 7.67 7.95
C GLN A 130 5.23 7.54 7.39
N GLN A 131 4.97 8.11 6.21
CA GLN A 131 3.68 7.96 5.53
C GLN A 131 3.33 6.49 5.28
N LEU A 132 4.29 5.67 4.85
CA LEU A 132 4.09 4.26 4.64
C LEU A 132 3.68 3.55 5.94
N LEU A 133 4.39 3.80 7.05
CA LEU A 133 4.07 3.24 8.35
C LEU A 133 2.68 3.67 8.84
N ASP A 134 2.35 4.95 8.74
CA ASP A 134 1.06 5.50 9.15
C ASP A 134 -0.09 4.88 8.35
N ASN A 135 0.08 4.75 7.03
CA ASN A 135 -0.91 4.15 6.15
C ASN A 135 -1.01 2.63 6.32
N LEU A 136 0.07 1.93 6.67
CA LEU A 136 0.03 0.51 7.05
C LEU A 136 -0.78 0.31 8.34
N GLN A 137 -0.61 1.18 9.35
CA GLN A 137 -1.42 1.11 10.58
C GLN A 137 -2.90 1.39 10.29
N ALA A 138 -3.18 2.42 9.49
CA ALA A 138 -4.54 2.74 9.09
C ALA A 138 -5.19 1.57 8.33
N ALA A 139 -4.48 0.96 7.37
CA ALA A 139 -4.96 -0.19 6.64
C ALA A 139 -5.28 -1.38 7.55
N LYS A 140 -4.40 -1.73 8.49
CA LYS A 140 -4.65 -2.83 9.44
C LYS A 140 -5.93 -2.62 10.25
N ARG A 141 -6.19 -1.38 10.70
CA ARG A 141 -7.42 -1.04 11.45
C ARG A 141 -8.67 -1.16 10.58
N GLU A 142 -8.67 -0.51 9.42
CA GLU A 142 -9.82 -0.49 8.50
C GLU A 142 -10.13 -1.88 7.93
N ILE A 143 -9.11 -2.67 7.60
CA ILE A 143 -9.29 -4.07 7.16
C ILE A 143 -9.89 -4.92 8.28
N GLY A 144 -9.50 -4.68 9.53
CA GLY A 144 -10.11 -5.30 10.71
C GLY A 144 -11.62 -5.03 10.75
N ALA A 145 -12.00 -3.74 10.69
CA ALA A 145 -13.39 -3.31 10.70
C ALA A 145 -14.19 -3.86 9.51
N LEU A 146 -13.60 -3.84 8.30
CA LEU A 146 -14.23 -4.41 7.10
C LEU A 146 -14.58 -5.89 7.30
N ARG A 147 -13.65 -6.69 7.84
CA ARG A 147 -13.87 -8.12 8.10
C ARG A 147 -14.92 -8.39 9.17
N GLU A 148 -14.99 -7.56 10.20
CA GLU A 148 -16.03 -7.67 11.24
C GLU A 148 -17.41 -7.46 10.62
N THR A 149 -17.58 -6.41 9.82
CA THR A 149 -18.85 -6.16 9.13
C THR A 149 -19.21 -7.22 8.08
N SER A 150 -18.22 -7.93 7.51
CA SER A 150 -18.47 -9.03 6.56
C SER A 150 -18.88 -10.35 7.25
N LEU A 151 -18.74 -10.48 8.58
CA LEU A 151 -19.21 -11.65 9.33
C LEU A 151 -20.68 -11.54 9.77
N GLU A 152 -21.28 -10.36 9.66
CA GLU A 152 -22.67 -10.10 10.06
C GLU A 152 -23.70 -10.44 8.96
N TRP A 153 -23.26 -10.95 7.81
CA TRP A 153 -24.07 -11.31 6.63
C TRP A 153 -23.85 -12.77 6.24
#